data_AF-A0A661X7Z3-F1
#
_entry.id   AF-A0A661X7Z3-F1
#
_cell.length_a   1.000
_cell.length_b   1.000
_cell.length_c   1.000
_cell.angle_alpha   90.00
_cell.angle_beta   90.00
_cell.angle_gamma   90.00
#
_symmetry.space_group_name_H-M   'P 1'
#
loop_
_entity.id
_entity.type
_entity.pdbx_description
1 polymer ?
#
loop_
_entity_poly.entity_id
_entity_poly.type
_entity_poly.pdbx_seq_one_letter_code
_entity_poly.pdbx_strand_id
1 'polypeptide(L)'
;PPRQLIRSIDRFIEFEIPAIIVTNNNEVPDYLIQAATRRYISILRTPLSTTRAVHLLSEYLEEKFAPRTSMHGSLVDVYGIGMLFTGRSGIGKSEISLDLVERGHRLVADDLVIITKQAEKVLIGKGREIAQHVLEIRGVGLIDVRRIFGIRGIRMQKRVEVEVHLVDWENAKEYDRTGLEDKTTEILGVEIPQIMLPIHPGKNITVIAETIALNHLLKTYGYHAAREFNKRLKEYMMNKDEVPLYQDHEYLKKDKE
;
A
#
# COMPACT_ATOMS: atom_id res chain seq x y z
N PRO A 1 -20.93 40.60 31.13
CA PRO A 1 -22.29 40.56 31.74
C PRO A 1 -23.17 39.44 31.16
N PRO A 2 -24.15 38.91 31.93
CA PRO A 2 -24.98 37.75 31.55
C PRO A 2 -25.66 37.88 30.18
N ARG A 3 -26.10 39.09 29.80
CA ARG A 3 -26.72 39.37 28.49
C ARG A 3 -25.80 39.15 27.30
N GLN A 4 -24.49 39.38 27.45
CA GLN A 4 -23.52 39.19 26.37
C GLN A 4 -23.22 37.70 26.16
N LEU A 5 -23.16 36.92 27.24
CA LEU A 5 -22.98 35.47 27.20
C LEU A 5 -24.14 34.80 26.43
N ILE A 6 -25.38 35.15 26.78
CA ILE A 6 -26.60 34.65 26.11
C ILE A 6 -26.55 34.93 24.61
N ARG A 7 -26.30 36.19 24.21
CA ARG A 7 -26.19 36.57 22.79
C ARG A 7 -25.06 35.84 22.05
N SER A 8 -23.96 35.53 22.72
CA SER A 8 -22.86 34.77 22.12
C SER A 8 -23.22 33.30 21.97
N ILE A 9 -23.91 32.71 22.94
CA ILE A 9 -24.42 31.34 22.85
C ILE A 9 -25.44 31.24 21.72
N ASP A 10 -26.40 32.16 21.62
CA ASP A 10 -27.43 32.15 20.58
C ASP A 10 -26.82 32.20 19.18
N ARG A 11 -25.84 33.09 18.94
CA ARG A 11 -25.10 33.14 17.66
C ARG A 11 -24.26 31.90 17.41
N PHE A 12 -23.70 31.28 18.44
CA PHE A 12 -22.86 30.10 18.29
C PHE A 12 -23.69 28.86 17.92
N ILE A 13 -24.86 28.68 18.53
CA ILE A 13 -25.73 27.52 18.24
C ILE A 13 -26.53 27.66 16.94
N GLU A 14 -26.41 28.80 16.24
CA GLU A 14 -26.97 29.03 14.89
C GLU A 14 -26.31 28.21 13.79
N PHE A 15 -25.08 27.75 14.00
CA PHE A 15 -24.40 26.85 13.07
C PHE A 15 -24.93 25.42 13.17
N GLU A 16 -24.78 24.64 12.10
CA GLU A 16 -25.05 23.19 12.09
C GLU A 16 -23.97 22.44 12.88
N ILE A 17 -24.14 22.40 14.21
CA ILE A 17 -23.18 21.80 15.13
C ILE A 17 -23.63 20.37 15.49
N PRO A 18 -22.84 19.34 15.16
CA PRO A 18 -23.18 17.96 15.52
C PRO A 18 -23.04 17.71 17.02
N ALA A 19 -22.04 18.31 17.67
CA ALA A 19 -21.83 18.22 19.11
C ALA A 19 -20.93 19.35 19.62
N ILE A 20 -21.08 19.70 20.90
CA ILE A 20 -20.21 20.63 21.63
C ILE A 20 -19.41 19.84 22.66
N ILE A 21 -18.09 19.96 22.63
CA ILE A 21 -17.19 19.29 23.59
C ILE A 21 -16.58 20.33 24.53
N VAL A 22 -16.85 20.18 25.83
CA VAL A 22 -16.33 21.04 26.89
C VAL A 22 -15.13 20.35 27.55
N THR A 23 -13.96 20.96 27.41
CA THR A 23 -12.65 20.41 27.85
C THR A 23 -12.26 20.93 29.23
N ASN A 24 -11.14 20.41 29.77
CA ASN A 24 -10.57 20.76 31.08
C ASN A 24 -11.54 20.58 32.25
N ASN A 25 -12.58 19.75 32.08
CA ASN A 25 -13.68 19.65 33.03
C ASN A 25 -14.30 21.02 33.37
N ASN A 26 -14.32 21.98 32.43
CA ASN A 26 -14.97 23.27 32.65
C ASN A 26 -16.46 23.07 32.94
N GLU A 27 -17.03 23.96 33.74
CA GLU A 27 -18.48 24.00 33.97
C GLU A 27 -19.20 24.50 32.72
N VAL A 28 -20.34 23.89 32.44
CA VAL A 28 -21.18 24.24 31.29
C VAL A 28 -22.26 25.20 31.77
N PRO A 29 -22.39 26.40 31.18
CA PRO A 29 -23.45 27.32 31.58
C PRO A 29 -24.84 26.72 31.37
N ASP A 30 -25.74 26.85 32.35
CA ASP A 30 -27.11 26.30 32.27
C ASP A 30 -27.87 26.76 31.02
N TYR A 31 -27.67 28.01 30.61
CA TYR A 31 -28.28 28.54 29.40
C TYR A 31 -27.82 27.80 28.13
N LEU A 32 -26.54 27.40 28.06
CA LEU A 32 -26.02 26.62 26.94
C LEU A 32 -26.68 25.24 26.90
N ILE A 33 -26.86 24.59 28.05
CA ILE A 33 -27.53 23.28 28.15
C ILE A 33 -28.97 23.40 27.63
N GLN A 34 -29.73 24.39 28.10
CA GLN A 34 -31.11 24.62 27.67
C GLN A 34 -31.19 24.93 26.16
N ALA A 35 -30.31 25.80 25.67
CA ALA A 35 -30.30 26.20 24.28
C ALA A 35 -29.90 25.07 23.32
N ALA A 36 -28.88 24.27 23.69
CA ALA A 36 -28.48 23.08 22.95
C ALA A 36 -29.58 22.00 22.95
N THR A 37 -30.24 21.78 24.09
CA THR A 37 -31.36 20.82 24.21
C THR A 37 -32.50 21.16 23.26
N ARG A 38 -32.88 22.46 23.16
CA ARG A 38 -33.93 22.92 22.22
C ARG A 38 -33.59 22.69 20.75
N ARG A 39 -32.30 22.59 20.42
CA ARG A 39 -31.80 22.37 19.05
C ARG A 39 -31.28 20.96 18.81
N TYR A 40 -31.49 20.04 19.77
CA TYR A 40 -31.00 18.66 19.70
C TYR A 40 -29.47 18.54 19.51
N ILE A 41 -28.70 19.49 20.05
CA ILE A 41 -27.24 19.48 20.01
C ILE A 41 -26.71 18.74 21.25
N SER A 42 -25.87 17.73 21.05
CA SER A 42 -25.25 16.98 22.15
C SER A 42 -24.14 17.80 22.81
N ILE A 43 -24.13 17.86 24.15
CA ILE A 43 -23.03 18.42 24.93
C ILE A 43 -22.27 17.28 25.60
N LEU A 44 -20.97 17.20 25.31
CA LEU A 44 -20.04 16.23 25.87
C LEU A 44 -19.02 16.97 26.75
N ARG A 45 -18.59 16.35 27.85
CA ARG A 45 -17.57 16.93 28.75
C ARG A 45 -16.42 15.96 28.91
N THR A 46 -15.21 16.49 28.94
CA THR A 46 -13.99 15.69 29.13
C THR A 46 -13.01 16.41 30.07
N PRO A 47 -12.32 15.68 30.96
CA PRO A 47 -11.26 16.25 31.79
C PRO A 47 -9.98 16.54 30.99
N LEU A 48 -9.87 16.07 29.75
CA LEU A 48 -8.70 16.30 28.91
C LEU A 48 -8.51 17.78 28.60
N SER A 49 -7.24 18.20 28.49
CA SER A 49 -6.90 19.54 28.02
C SER A 49 -7.38 19.76 26.59
N THR A 50 -7.68 21.02 26.24
CA THR A 50 -8.18 21.36 24.88
C THR A 50 -7.25 20.83 23.79
N THR A 51 -5.94 21.04 23.92
CA THR A 51 -4.96 20.56 22.95
C THR A 51 -4.98 19.05 22.80
N ARG A 52 -5.05 18.30 23.91
CA ARG A 52 -5.08 16.83 23.88
C ARG A 52 -6.40 16.29 23.33
N ALA A 53 -7.52 16.90 23.69
CA ALA A 53 -8.84 16.52 23.20
C ALA A 53 -8.96 16.74 21.69
N VAL A 54 -8.50 17.91 21.20
CA VAL A 54 -8.46 18.22 19.76
C VAL A 54 -7.57 17.23 19.02
N HIS A 55 -6.37 16.94 19.52
CA HIS A 55 -5.47 15.99 18.86
C HIS A 55 -6.10 14.59 18.69
N LEU A 56 -6.65 14.02 19.75
CA LEU A 56 -7.30 12.70 19.71
C LEU A 56 -8.55 12.70 18.81
N LEU A 57 -9.32 13.79 18.84
CA LEU A 57 -10.50 13.91 17.99
C LEU A 57 -10.11 14.05 16.52
N SER A 58 -9.12 14.86 16.20
CA SER A 58 -8.59 15.01 14.85
C SER A 58 -8.11 13.66 14.31
N GLU A 59 -7.29 12.93 15.05
CA GLU A 59 -6.81 11.59 14.64
C GLU A 59 -7.97 10.63 14.36
N TYR A 60 -8.96 10.57 15.25
CA TYR A 60 -10.14 9.73 15.07
C TYR A 60 -10.98 10.14 13.85
N LEU A 61 -11.24 11.43 13.67
CA LEU A 61 -12.03 11.94 12.55
C LEU A 61 -11.28 11.76 11.22
N GLU A 62 -9.97 11.98 11.19
CA GLU A 62 -9.13 11.71 10.03
C GLU A 62 -9.24 10.24 9.61
N GLU A 63 -9.19 9.29 10.55
CA GLU A 63 -9.37 7.88 10.23
C GLU A 63 -10.80 7.57 9.71
N LYS A 64 -11.84 8.15 10.32
CA LYS A 64 -13.24 7.88 9.95
C LYS A 64 -13.65 8.50 8.61
N PHE A 65 -13.11 9.67 8.30
CA PHE A 65 -13.40 10.41 7.07
C PHE A 65 -12.32 10.25 6.00
N ALA A 66 -11.30 9.42 6.24
CA ALA A 66 -10.28 9.09 5.27
C ALA A 66 -10.91 8.62 3.94
N PRO A 67 -10.47 9.17 2.78
CA PRO A 67 -10.93 8.71 1.48
C PRO A 67 -10.72 7.21 1.29
N ARG A 68 -11.70 6.54 0.68
CA ARG A 68 -11.68 5.10 0.45
C ARG A 68 -12.04 4.77 -0.98
N THR A 69 -11.44 3.70 -1.49
CA THR A 69 -11.83 3.06 -2.75
C THR A 69 -11.82 1.55 -2.58
N SER A 70 -12.42 0.84 -3.52
CA SER A 70 -12.36 -0.62 -3.60
C SER A 70 -11.75 -1.03 -4.92
N MET A 71 -10.79 -1.96 -4.88
CA MET A 71 -10.15 -2.51 -6.07
C MET A 71 -10.35 -4.01 -6.11
N HIS A 72 -10.56 -4.55 -7.31
CA HIS A 72 -10.60 -6.00 -7.52
C HIS A 72 -9.16 -6.53 -7.60
N GLY A 73 -8.81 -7.47 -6.74
CA GLY A 73 -7.44 -7.94 -6.60
C GLY A 73 -7.20 -8.68 -5.29
N SER A 74 -5.95 -9.07 -5.06
CA SER A 74 -5.51 -9.77 -3.87
C SER A 74 -4.40 -8.99 -3.19
N LEU A 75 -4.48 -8.81 -1.88
CA LEU A 75 -3.47 -8.11 -1.08
C LEU A 75 -2.79 -9.10 -0.14
N VAL A 76 -1.46 -9.20 -0.25
CA VAL A 76 -0.65 -10.15 0.52
C VAL A 76 0.53 -9.42 1.18
N ASP A 77 0.82 -9.77 2.43
CA ASP A 77 2.01 -9.33 3.18
C ASP A 77 3.16 -10.30 2.91
N VAL A 78 4.07 -9.90 2.00
CA VAL A 78 5.22 -10.70 1.55
C VAL A 78 6.51 -10.10 2.11
N TYR A 79 7.18 -10.82 3.02
CA TYR A 79 8.36 -10.31 3.75
C TYR A 79 8.18 -8.93 4.40
N GLY A 80 6.94 -8.58 4.79
CA GLY A 80 6.66 -7.26 5.35
C GLY A 80 6.33 -6.19 4.33
N ILE A 81 6.25 -6.50 3.03
CA ILE A 81 5.81 -5.60 1.97
C ILE A 81 4.37 -5.95 1.58
N GLY A 82 3.48 -4.97 1.56
CA GLY A 82 2.12 -5.18 1.07
C GLY A 82 2.03 -5.11 -0.45
N MET A 83 1.85 -6.28 -1.06
CA MET A 83 1.75 -6.44 -2.51
C MET A 83 0.29 -6.59 -2.94
N LEU A 84 -0.18 -5.65 -3.77
CA LEU A 84 -1.51 -5.68 -4.37
C LEU A 84 -1.42 -6.33 -5.77
N PHE A 85 -1.92 -7.55 -5.90
CA PHE A 85 -2.03 -8.25 -7.17
C PHE A 85 -3.31 -7.82 -7.89
N THR A 86 -3.15 -7.24 -9.08
CA THR A 86 -4.26 -6.83 -9.96
C THR A 86 -4.16 -7.53 -11.30
N GLY A 87 -5.19 -7.42 -12.13
CA GLY A 87 -5.27 -8.08 -13.45
C GLY A 87 -6.63 -8.70 -13.69
N ARG A 88 -6.86 -9.19 -14.92
CA ARG A 88 -8.16 -9.73 -15.35
C ARG A 88 -8.65 -10.88 -14.44
N SER A 89 -9.96 -11.12 -14.44
CA SER A 89 -10.54 -12.24 -13.69
C SER A 89 -9.99 -13.58 -14.21
N GLY A 90 -9.64 -14.48 -13.28
CA GLY A 90 -9.14 -15.82 -13.60
C GLY A 90 -7.69 -15.90 -14.10
N ILE A 91 -6.91 -14.82 -13.99
CA ILE A 91 -5.49 -14.81 -14.40
C ILE A 91 -4.56 -15.54 -13.41
N GLY A 92 -5.02 -15.85 -12.20
CA GLY A 92 -4.21 -16.53 -11.17
C GLY A 92 -3.98 -15.76 -9.87
N LYS A 93 -4.69 -14.65 -9.60
CA LYS A 93 -4.46 -13.79 -8.41
C LYS A 93 -4.63 -14.56 -7.09
N SER A 94 -5.72 -15.30 -6.96
CA SER A 94 -6.07 -16.08 -5.77
C SER A 94 -5.13 -17.27 -5.58
N GLU A 95 -4.73 -17.93 -6.68
CA GLU A 95 -3.76 -19.03 -6.69
C GLU A 95 -2.37 -18.57 -6.24
N ILE A 96 -1.87 -17.44 -6.76
CA ILE A 96 -0.60 -16.85 -6.30
C ILE A 96 -0.69 -16.48 -4.82
N SER A 97 -1.83 -15.94 -4.38
CA SER A 97 -2.03 -15.58 -2.97
C SER A 97 -2.01 -16.80 -2.05
N LEU A 98 -2.61 -17.92 -2.48
CA LEU A 98 -2.57 -19.18 -1.74
C LEU A 98 -1.14 -19.74 -1.67
N ASP A 99 -0.42 -19.79 -2.78
CA ASP A 99 0.97 -20.24 -2.85
C ASP A 99 1.87 -19.41 -1.91
N LEU A 100 1.68 -18.09 -1.87
CA LEU A 100 2.41 -17.20 -0.96
C LEU A 100 2.10 -17.54 0.50
N VAL A 101 0.84 -17.77 0.85
CA VAL A 101 0.45 -18.15 2.22
C VAL A 101 1.04 -19.50 2.63
N GLU A 102 1.05 -20.48 1.72
CA GLU A 102 1.68 -21.78 1.96
C GLU A 102 3.18 -21.62 2.30
N ARG A 103 3.85 -20.66 1.66
CA ARG A 103 5.25 -20.29 1.92
C ARG A 103 5.47 -19.45 3.19
N GLY A 104 4.42 -19.16 3.95
CA GLY A 104 4.51 -18.45 5.23
C GLY A 104 4.23 -16.95 5.15
N HIS A 105 3.82 -16.43 3.98
CA HIS A 105 3.32 -15.06 3.84
C HIS A 105 1.88 -14.95 4.35
N ARG A 106 1.32 -13.75 4.38
CA ARG A 106 0.01 -13.52 5.03
C ARG A 106 -1.00 -12.90 4.09
N LEU A 107 -2.15 -13.55 3.94
CA LEU A 107 -3.27 -13.00 3.20
C LEU A 107 -3.91 -11.85 3.97
N VAL A 108 -4.06 -10.71 3.32
CA VAL A 108 -4.78 -9.55 3.85
C VAL A 108 -6.22 -9.54 3.32
N ALA A 109 -6.36 -9.72 2.01
CA ALA A 109 -7.64 -9.69 1.30
C ALA A 109 -7.52 -10.41 -0.04
N ASP A 110 -8.63 -10.95 -0.54
CA ASP A 110 -8.76 -11.50 -1.89
C ASP A 110 -10.08 -11.04 -2.51
N ASP A 111 -10.16 -11.10 -3.84
CA ASP A 111 -11.26 -10.59 -4.68
C ASP A 111 -11.49 -9.07 -4.57
N LEU A 112 -11.83 -8.54 -3.40
CA LEU A 112 -12.08 -7.11 -3.19
C LEU A 112 -11.24 -6.54 -2.03
N VAL A 113 -10.35 -5.61 -2.38
CA VAL A 113 -9.50 -4.89 -1.42
C VAL A 113 -10.07 -3.49 -1.20
N ILE A 114 -10.44 -3.18 0.05
CA ILE A 114 -10.82 -1.84 0.48
C ILE A 114 -9.54 -1.09 0.82
N ILE A 115 -9.24 -0.04 0.07
CA ILE A 115 -8.06 0.81 0.27
C ILE A 115 -8.52 2.13 0.87
N THR A 116 -7.86 2.55 1.95
CA THR A 116 -8.11 3.80 2.67
C THR A 116 -6.83 4.64 2.70
N LYS A 117 -6.93 5.92 2.36
CA LYS A 117 -5.80 6.86 2.47
C LYS A 117 -5.75 7.42 3.89
N GLN A 118 -4.93 6.82 4.75
CA GLN A 118 -4.83 7.24 6.16
C GLN A 118 -3.93 8.45 6.39
N ALA A 119 -2.98 8.69 5.49
CA ALA A 119 -2.14 9.87 5.48
C ALA A 119 -1.78 10.24 4.05
N GLU A 120 -1.11 11.37 3.84
CA GLU A 120 -0.82 11.92 2.51
C GLU A 120 -0.19 10.91 1.54
N LYS A 121 0.67 10.01 2.03
CA LYS A 121 1.37 8.97 1.25
C LYS A 121 1.20 7.55 1.79
N VAL A 122 0.13 7.31 2.57
CA VAL A 122 -0.10 6.01 3.22
C VAL A 122 -1.45 5.46 2.82
N LEU A 123 -1.42 4.40 2.01
CA LEU A 123 -2.56 3.59 1.63
C LEU A 123 -2.61 2.34 2.50
N ILE A 124 -3.71 2.11 3.22
CA ILE A 124 -3.95 0.87 3.95
C ILE A 124 -5.05 0.07 3.25
N GLY A 125 -4.72 -1.18 2.91
CA GLY A 125 -5.65 -2.14 2.35
C GLY A 125 -6.15 -3.15 3.37
N LYS A 126 -7.42 -3.55 3.25
CA LYS A 126 -8.06 -4.61 4.04
C LYS A 126 -9.16 -5.31 3.24
N GLY A 127 -9.54 -6.52 3.67
CA GLY A 127 -10.68 -7.24 3.09
C GLY A 127 -12.04 -6.72 3.58
N ARG A 128 -13.13 -7.16 2.94
CA ARG A 128 -14.50 -6.99 3.47
C ARG A 128 -14.66 -7.82 4.73
N GLU A 129 -15.43 -7.35 5.72
CA GLU A 129 -15.66 -8.06 6.97
C GLU A 129 -16.23 -9.48 6.77
N ILE A 130 -17.17 -9.65 5.84
CA ILE A 130 -17.83 -10.94 5.58
C ILE A 130 -16.91 -11.92 4.84
N ALA A 131 -16.10 -11.44 3.89
CA ALA A 131 -15.21 -12.27 3.07
C ALA A 131 -13.78 -12.32 3.63
N GLN A 132 -13.60 -11.92 4.90
CA GLN A 132 -12.27 -11.78 5.45
C GLN A 132 -11.59 -13.14 5.59
N HIS A 133 -10.41 -13.28 4.98
CA HIS A 133 -9.59 -14.51 5.01
C HIS A 133 -10.20 -15.72 4.29
N VAL A 134 -11.21 -15.50 3.43
CA VAL A 134 -11.74 -16.52 2.53
C VAL A 134 -11.11 -16.33 1.15
N LEU A 135 -10.68 -17.42 0.52
CA LEU A 135 -10.23 -17.47 -0.87
C LEU A 135 -11.21 -18.32 -1.69
N GLU A 136 -11.50 -17.91 -2.92
CA GLU A 136 -12.15 -18.78 -3.90
C GLU A 136 -11.11 -19.37 -4.84
N ILE A 137 -10.96 -20.70 -4.83
CA ILE A 137 -10.06 -21.39 -5.74
C ILE A 137 -10.89 -22.19 -6.75
N ARG A 138 -10.65 -21.94 -8.04
CA ARG A 138 -11.38 -22.64 -9.10
C ARG A 138 -11.12 -24.14 -9.04
N GLY A 139 -12.18 -24.93 -9.11
CA GLY A 139 -12.12 -26.39 -8.99
C GLY A 139 -12.04 -26.92 -7.55
N VAL A 140 -11.82 -26.07 -6.55
CA VAL A 140 -11.82 -26.45 -5.12
C VAL A 140 -13.01 -25.84 -4.37
N GLY A 141 -13.32 -24.56 -4.63
CA GLY A 141 -14.37 -23.81 -3.95
C GLY A 141 -13.82 -22.79 -2.95
N LEU A 142 -14.64 -22.43 -1.96
CA LEU A 142 -14.26 -21.47 -0.91
C LEU A 142 -13.38 -22.12 0.16
N ILE A 143 -12.30 -21.44 0.52
CA ILE A 143 -11.28 -21.89 1.45
C ILE A 143 -11.12 -20.87 2.58
N ASP A 144 -11.23 -21.30 3.83
CA ASP A 144 -10.92 -20.46 5.00
C ASP A 144 -9.42 -20.55 5.34
N VAL A 145 -8.69 -19.52 4.95
CA VAL A 145 -7.23 -19.44 5.11
C VAL A 145 -6.84 -19.40 6.59
N ARG A 146 -7.65 -18.74 7.43
CA ARG A 146 -7.40 -18.66 8.88
C ARG A 146 -7.49 -20.04 9.53
N ARG A 147 -8.46 -20.87 9.13
CA ARG A 147 -8.62 -22.24 9.67
C ARG A 147 -7.51 -23.18 9.22
N ILE A 148 -7.06 -23.07 7.97
CA ILE A 148 -6.05 -23.98 7.42
C ILE A 148 -4.64 -23.60 7.88
N PHE A 149 -4.26 -22.33 7.75
CA PHE A 149 -2.89 -21.87 7.99
C PHE A 149 -2.69 -21.23 9.36
N GLY A 150 -3.77 -21.02 10.11
CA GLY A 150 -3.77 -20.38 11.43
C GLY A 150 -3.57 -18.87 11.34
N ILE A 151 -3.39 -18.24 12.51
CA ILE A 151 -3.21 -16.79 12.61
C ILE A 151 -1.95 -16.29 11.90
N ARG A 152 -0.98 -17.17 11.63
CA ARG A 152 0.25 -16.83 10.88
C ARG A 152 0.00 -16.55 9.40
N GLY A 153 -1.01 -17.16 8.79
CA GLY A 153 -1.30 -17.07 7.36
C GLY A 153 -2.19 -15.89 6.99
N ILE A 154 -2.58 -15.07 7.96
CA ILE A 154 -3.52 -13.96 7.76
C ILE A 154 -3.03 -12.65 8.36
N ARG A 155 -3.53 -11.55 7.83
CA ARG A 155 -3.28 -10.19 8.33
C ARG A 155 -4.57 -9.38 8.20
N MET A 156 -4.91 -8.58 9.21
CA MET A 156 -6.17 -7.81 9.20
C MET A 156 -6.13 -6.65 8.20
N GLN A 157 -4.99 -5.96 8.14
CA GLN A 157 -4.74 -4.84 7.26
C GLN A 157 -3.24 -4.73 6.97
N LYS A 158 -2.90 -4.13 5.84
CA LYS A 158 -1.51 -3.91 5.43
C LYS A 158 -1.40 -2.65 4.58
N ARG A 159 -0.26 -1.95 4.68
CA ARG A 159 0.05 -0.85 3.77
C ARG A 159 0.16 -1.39 2.35
N VAL A 160 -0.45 -0.73 1.37
CA VAL A 160 -0.25 -1.06 -0.05
C VAL A 160 1.00 -0.33 -0.51
N GLU A 161 2.02 -1.11 -0.90
CA GLU A 161 3.35 -0.58 -1.19
C GLU A 161 3.79 -0.84 -2.63
N VAL A 162 3.35 -1.95 -3.23
CA VAL A 162 3.65 -2.31 -4.62
C VAL A 162 2.39 -2.88 -5.27
N GLU A 163 2.04 -2.38 -6.45
CA GLU A 163 1.09 -3.06 -7.34
C GLU A 163 1.84 -4.05 -8.23
N VAL A 164 1.42 -5.31 -8.24
CA VAL A 164 1.85 -6.31 -9.22
C VAL A 164 0.70 -6.58 -10.16
N HIS A 165 0.76 -5.95 -11.34
CA HIS A 165 -0.27 -6.08 -12.35
C HIS A 165 0.02 -7.28 -13.25
N LEU A 166 -0.79 -8.33 -13.10
CA LEU A 166 -0.66 -9.57 -13.86
C LEU A 166 -1.21 -9.38 -15.27
N VAL A 167 -0.41 -9.78 -16.27
CA VAL A 167 -0.81 -9.74 -17.69
C VAL A 167 -0.61 -11.10 -18.35
N ASP A 168 -1.42 -11.38 -19.36
CA ASP A 168 -1.17 -12.54 -20.22
C ASP A 168 0.14 -12.35 -20.98
N TRP A 169 0.91 -13.43 -21.10
CA TRP A 169 2.19 -13.42 -21.81
C TRP A 169 2.08 -12.90 -23.26
N GLU A 170 0.98 -13.20 -23.96
CA GLU A 170 0.76 -12.78 -25.34
C GLU A 170 0.70 -11.25 -25.47
N ASN A 171 0.12 -10.59 -24.46
CA ASN A 171 0.01 -9.14 -24.36
C ASN A 171 1.29 -8.48 -23.81
N ALA A 172 2.21 -9.27 -23.25
CA ALA A 172 3.45 -8.77 -22.67
C ALA A 172 4.48 -8.32 -23.71
N LYS A 173 4.31 -8.65 -24.99
CA LYS A 173 5.23 -8.29 -26.08
C LYS A 173 5.28 -6.79 -26.36
N GLU A 174 4.26 -6.02 -25.95
CA GLU A 174 4.21 -4.56 -26.10
C GLU A 174 4.82 -3.80 -24.91
N TYR A 175 5.16 -4.49 -23.81
CA TYR A 175 5.69 -3.86 -22.62
C TYR A 175 7.22 -3.89 -22.60
N ASP A 176 7.79 -2.70 -22.38
CA ASP A 176 9.20 -2.36 -22.44
C ASP A 176 10.12 -3.38 -21.72
N ARG A 177 11.09 -3.91 -22.47
CA ARG A 177 12.04 -4.96 -22.06
C ARG A 177 13.27 -4.44 -21.33
N THR A 178 13.43 -3.13 -21.23
CA THR A 178 14.67 -2.53 -20.70
C THR A 178 14.75 -2.56 -19.18
N GLY A 179 13.62 -2.54 -18.47
CA GLY A 179 13.58 -2.53 -17.00
C GLY A 179 14.22 -1.30 -16.37
N LEU A 180 14.42 -0.23 -17.15
CA LEU A 180 15.12 0.99 -16.75
C LEU A 180 14.18 2.07 -16.18
N GLU A 181 12.89 2.03 -16.54
CA GLU A 181 11.89 2.98 -16.05
C GLU A 181 11.08 2.39 -14.90
N ASP A 182 11.10 3.08 -13.75
CA ASP A 182 10.23 2.75 -12.62
C ASP A 182 8.80 3.21 -12.96
N LYS A 183 7.92 2.24 -13.26
CA LYS A 183 6.50 2.51 -13.47
C LYS A 183 5.79 2.68 -12.13
N THR A 184 4.81 3.58 -12.11
CA THR A 184 3.95 3.83 -10.96
C THR A 184 2.49 3.74 -11.37
N THR A 185 1.64 3.48 -10.37
CA THR A 185 0.19 3.58 -10.47
C THR A 185 -0.30 4.57 -9.42
N GLU A 186 -1.43 5.21 -9.63
CA GLU A 186 -2.01 6.16 -8.68
C GLU A 186 -3.28 5.57 -8.05
N ILE A 187 -3.34 5.56 -6.72
CA ILE A 187 -4.53 5.14 -5.95
C ILE A 187 -4.82 6.24 -4.92
N LEU A 188 -6.01 6.86 -5.00
CA LEU A 188 -6.43 7.97 -4.11
C LEU A 188 -5.42 9.15 -4.08
N GLY A 189 -4.79 9.48 -5.21
CA GLY A 189 -3.76 10.53 -5.25
C GLY A 189 -2.43 10.13 -4.64
N VAL A 190 -2.16 8.83 -4.45
CA VAL A 190 -0.88 8.30 -3.95
C VAL A 190 -0.27 7.42 -5.02
N GLU A 191 0.92 7.80 -5.49
CA GLU A 191 1.71 7.00 -6.41
C GLU A 191 2.41 5.85 -5.68
N ILE A 192 2.26 4.63 -6.19
CA ILE A 192 2.99 3.44 -5.74
C ILE A 192 3.67 2.75 -6.92
N PRO A 193 4.83 2.10 -6.72
CA PRO A 193 5.47 1.29 -7.75
C PRO A 193 4.52 0.25 -8.35
N GLN A 194 4.49 0.16 -9.69
CA GLN A 194 3.74 -0.84 -10.44
C GLN A 194 4.70 -1.75 -11.19
N ILE A 195 4.50 -3.05 -11.07
CA ILE A 195 5.26 -4.07 -11.79
C ILE A 195 4.31 -4.86 -12.66
N MET A 196 4.56 -4.80 -13.97
CA MET A 196 3.85 -5.60 -14.96
C MET A 196 4.45 -7.01 -14.99
N LEU A 197 3.70 -8.01 -14.52
CA LEU A 197 4.19 -9.37 -14.40
C LEU A 197 3.46 -10.30 -15.37
N PRO A 198 4.13 -10.74 -16.46
CA PRO A 198 3.52 -11.69 -17.38
C PRO A 198 3.39 -13.08 -16.76
N ILE A 199 2.18 -13.65 -16.83
CA ILE A 199 1.92 -15.02 -16.42
C ILE A 199 2.36 -15.97 -17.53
N HIS A 200 3.40 -16.75 -17.23
CA HIS A 200 3.91 -17.80 -18.10
C HIS A 200 3.48 -19.17 -17.58
N PRO A 201 2.87 -20.02 -18.43
CA PRO A 201 2.69 -21.43 -18.09
C PRO A 201 4.03 -22.07 -17.70
N GLY A 202 4.07 -22.74 -16.56
CA GLY A 202 5.25 -23.48 -16.07
C GLY A 202 6.30 -22.66 -15.33
N LYS A 203 6.16 -21.33 -15.19
CA LYS A 203 7.02 -20.54 -14.29
C LYS A 203 6.37 -20.40 -12.92
N ASN A 204 7.19 -20.47 -11.88
CA ASN A 204 6.74 -20.22 -10.52
C ASN A 204 6.66 -18.70 -10.28
N ILE A 205 5.46 -18.13 -10.46
CA ILE A 205 5.19 -16.70 -10.29
C ILE A 205 5.41 -16.25 -8.84
N THR A 206 5.18 -17.15 -7.89
CA THR A 206 5.35 -16.92 -6.44
C THR A 206 6.80 -16.56 -6.10
N VAL A 207 7.79 -17.24 -6.68
CA VAL A 207 9.23 -16.88 -6.51
C VAL A 207 9.52 -15.49 -7.06
N ILE A 208 8.89 -15.11 -8.17
CA ILE A 208 9.07 -13.77 -8.76
C ILE A 208 8.44 -12.71 -7.86
N ALA A 209 7.26 -12.96 -7.30
CA ALA A 209 6.63 -12.07 -6.31
C ALA A 209 7.50 -11.88 -5.06
N GLU A 210 8.10 -12.95 -4.55
CA GLU A 210 9.07 -12.87 -3.45
C GLU A 210 10.30 -12.03 -3.81
N THR A 211 10.83 -12.23 -5.02
CA THR A 211 11.97 -11.45 -5.53
C THR A 211 11.62 -9.97 -5.68
N ILE A 212 10.39 -9.66 -6.12
CA ILE A 212 9.86 -8.30 -6.18
C ILE A 212 9.87 -7.66 -4.79
N ALA A 213 9.36 -8.35 -3.77
CA ALA A 213 9.32 -7.85 -2.39
C ALA A 213 10.74 -7.58 -1.86
N LEU A 214 11.68 -8.51 -2.06
CA LEU A 214 13.08 -8.35 -1.65
C LEU A 214 13.77 -7.21 -2.39
N ASN A 215 13.54 -7.06 -3.69
CA ASN A 215 14.08 -5.95 -4.47
C ASN A 215 13.49 -4.60 -4.03
N HIS A 216 12.20 -4.56 -3.69
CA HIS A 216 11.58 -3.37 -3.10
C HIS A 216 12.22 -3.01 -1.76
N LEU A 217 12.45 -4.00 -0.89
CA LEU A 217 13.19 -3.79 0.37
C LEU A 217 14.59 -3.22 0.12
N LEU A 218 15.34 -3.78 -0.83
CA LEU A 218 16.67 -3.27 -1.19
C LEU A 218 16.62 -1.80 -1.66
N LYS A 219 15.66 -1.44 -2.51
CA LYS A 219 15.46 -0.04 -2.94
C LYS A 219 15.15 0.88 -1.75
N THR A 220 14.33 0.43 -0.80
CA THR A 220 14.03 1.19 0.42
C THR A 220 15.27 1.38 1.31
N TYR A 221 16.22 0.43 1.30
CA TYR A 221 17.53 0.57 1.94
C TYR A 221 18.57 1.32 1.10
N GLY A 222 18.19 1.88 -0.06
CA GLY A 222 19.05 2.68 -0.92
C GLY A 222 19.89 1.89 -1.93
N TYR A 223 19.70 0.58 -2.05
CA TYR A 223 20.43 -0.26 -3.01
C TYR A 223 19.64 -0.44 -4.31
N HIS A 224 20.25 -0.06 -5.44
CA HIS A 224 19.66 -0.18 -6.77
C HIS A 224 20.54 -1.04 -7.70
N ALA A 225 20.22 -2.33 -7.80
CA ALA A 225 21.01 -3.31 -8.56
C ALA A 225 21.27 -2.89 -10.02
N ALA A 226 20.27 -2.34 -10.72
CA ALA A 226 20.42 -1.88 -12.10
C ALA A 226 21.39 -0.69 -12.23
N ARG A 227 21.41 0.24 -11.25
CA ARG A 227 22.34 1.37 -11.24
C ARG A 227 23.77 0.90 -10.97
N GLU A 228 23.93 -0.01 -10.01
CA GLU A 228 25.22 -0.64 -9.71
C GLU A 228 25.77 -1.42 -10.91
N PHE A 229 24.92 -2.17 -11.60
CA PHE A 229 25.31 -2.89 -12.81
C PHE A 229 25.68 -1.95 -13.95
N ASN A 230 24.89 -0.90 -14.20
CA ASN A 230 25.20 0.12 -15.20
C ASN A 230 26.51 0.85 -14.89
N LYS A 231 26.80 1.12 -13.61
CA LYS A 231 28.07 1.70 -13.18
C LYS A 231 29.24 0.77 -13.51
N ARG A 232 29.14 -0.52 -13.18
CA ARG A 232 30.16 -1.53 -13.51
C ARG A 232 30.35 -1.72 -15.02
N LEU A 233 29.26 -1.69 -15.80
CA LEU A 233 29.33 -1.75 -17.26
C LEU A 233 30.06 -0.53 -17.84
N LYS A 234 29.75 0.68 -17.35
CA LYS A 234 30.45 1.91 -17.76
C LYS A 234 31.93 1.84 -17.42
N GLU A 235 32.29 1.42 -16.20
CA GLU A 235 33.68 1.21 -15.78
C GLU A 235 34.40 0.19 -16.68
N TYR A 236 33.74 -0.93 -17.01
CA TYR A 236 34.30 -1.93 -17.91
C TYR A 236 34.51 -1.42 -19.34
N MET A 237 33.58 -0.60 -19.86
CA MET A 237 33.71 0.01 -21.20
C MET A 237 34.83 1.05 -21.24
N MET A 238 34.95 1.92 -20.22
CA MET A 238 36.00 2.93 -20.14
C MET A 238 37.40 2.30 -20.05
N ASN A 239 37.55 1.18 -19.33
CA ASN A 239 38.82 0.46 -19.25
C ASN A 239 39.20 -0.29 -20.54
N LYS A 240 38.27 -0.49 -21.48
CA LYS A 240 38.55 -1.10 -22.78
C LYS A 240 39.08 -0.10 -23.81
N ASP A 241 38.69 1.16 -23.71
CA ASP A 241 39.17 2.25 -24.57
C ASP A 241 40.59 2.72 -24.22
N GLU A 242 41.16 2.25 -23.10
CA GLU A 242 42.54 2.49 -22.68
C GLU A 242 43.55 1.42 -23.16
N VAL A 243 43.15 0.42 -23.96
CA VAL A 243 44.12 -0.49 -24.59
C VAL A 243 44.73 0.21 -25.80
N PRO A 244 46.03 0.57 -25.80
CA PRO A 244 46.66 1.16 -26.97
C PRO A 244 46.64 0.14 -28.10
N LEU A 245 46.24 0.59 -29.28
CA LEU A 245 46.39 -0.09 -30.58
C LEU A 245 47.88 -0.23 -30.97
N TYR A 246 48.73 -0.76 -30.10
CA TYR A 246 50.14 -1.05 -30.39
C TYR A 246 50.66 -2.19 -29.49
N GLN A 247 50.60 -3.42 -30.00
CA GLN A 247 51.67 -4.44 -29.92
C GLN A 247 51.15 -5.78 -30.48
N ASP A 248 50.97 -5.86 -31.80
CA ASP A 248 50.74 -7.14 -32.51
C ASP A 248 51.57 -7.21 -33.80
N HIS A 249 52.87 -6.91 -33.68
CA HIS A 249 53.84 -7.12 -34.76
C HIS A 249 55.05 -7.98 -34.35
N GLU A 250 54.89 -8.85 -33.34
CA GLU A 250 55.92 -9.86 -33.01
C GLU A 250 55.48 -11.33 -33.12
N TYR A 251 54.22 -11.61 -33.46
CA TYR A 251 53.73 -12.99 -33.61
C TYR A 251 53.72 -13.54 -35.05
N LEU A 252 54.20 -12.78 -36.04
CA LEU A 252 54.19 -13.19 -37.47
C LEU A 252 55.57 -13.47 -38.08
N LYS A 253 56.63 -13.62 -37.27
CA LYS A 253 58.00 -13.93 -37.75
C LYS A 253 58.59 -15.25 -37.23
N LYS A 254 57.76 -16.19 -36.75
CA LYS A 254 58.25 -17.53 -36.34
C LYS A 254 57.88 -18.69 -37.25
N ASP A 255 57.22 -18.44 -38.38
CA ASP A 255 56.87 -19.48 -39.37
C ASP A 255 57.64 -19.37 -40.71
N LYS A 256 58.81 -18.72 -40.70
CA LYS A 256 59.75 -18.75 -41.82
C LYS A 256 61.18 -18.83 -41.33
N GLU A 257 61.57 -20.01 -40.83
CA GLU A 257 62.94 -20.55 -40.87
C GLU A 257 62.89 -22.07 -40.73
#